data_AF-A0A183PGH6-F1
#
_entry.id   AF-A0A183PGH6-F1
#
_cell.length_a   1.000
_cell.length_b   1.000
_cell.length_c   1.000
_cell.angle_alpha   90.00
_cell.angle_beta   90.00
_cell.angle_gamma   90.00
#
_symmetry.space_group_name_H-M   'P 1'
#
loop_
_entity.id
_entity.type
_entity.pdbx_description
1 polymer ?
#
loop_
_entity_poly.entity_id
_entity_poly.type
_entity_poly.pdbx_seq_one_letter_code
_entity_poly.pdbx_strand_id
1 'polypeptide(L)'
;MRRYNLAVLGIGETYWTQAEQQRLGIEEVLLYSDHEEENSSHTQRVALMLSKEARSAFIEWEFHGSRIVKVSFKTKKEEITMNIIQCDAPINDSNDDDKDQFYDGLQSIIVKCPRQNLTILKVDLNPEVGMGNNSYEDIMRQHGLGESNENGKRFANLCAFNKFVISGKIFLHKRIHKATWVSSNHTTENQTNYICISKRFTRLMEDVRTRRRANIATDHSYGNPAKDLREEEQEDSN
;
A
#
# COMPACT_ATOMS: atom_id res chain seq x y z
N MET A 1 -7.82 -2.88 -13.18
CA MET A 1 -8.13 -4.28 -12.80
C MET A 1 -7.89 -5.28 -13.94
N ARG A 2 -8.72 -5.28 -14.98
CA ARG A 2 -8.74 -6.31 -16.04
C ARG A 2 -7.44 -6.44 -16.86
N ARG A 3 -6.89 -5.33 -17.38
CA ARG A 3 -5.63 -5.32 -18.16
C ARG A 3 -4.46 -6.00 -17.45
N TYR A 4 -4.44 -5.91 -16.12
CA TYR A 4 -3.37 -6.45 -15.28
C TYR A 4 -3.78 -7.68 -14.48
N ASN A 5 -4.98 -8.23 -14.73
CA ASN A 5 -5.55 -9.38 -14.03
C ASN A 5 -5.46 -9.26 -12.49
N LEU A 6 -5.79 -8.07 -11.97
CA LEU A 6 -5.72 -7.79 -10.53
C LEU A 6 -7.02 -8.25 -9.85
N ALA A 7 -6.87 -9.01 -8.77
CA ALA A 7 -8.00 -9.44 -7.94
C ALA A 7 -8.41 -8.36 -6.93
N VAL A 8 -7.43 -7.66 -6.36
CA VAL A 8 -7.59 -6.56 -5.40
C VAL A 8 -6.65 -5.43 -5.81
N LEU A 9 -7.15 -4.19 -5.76
CA LEU A 9 -6.37 -2.99 -6.03
C LEU A 9 -6.58 -1.98 -4.90
N GLY A 10 -5.49 -1.64 -4.22
CA GLY A 10 -5.48 -0.55 -3.25
C GLY A 10 -5.17 0.78 -3.90
N ILE A 11 -5.98 1.78 -3.62
CA ILE A 11 -5.93 3.15 -4.12
C ILE A 11 -5.72 4.08 -2.92
N GLY A 12 -4.70 4.93 -2.96
CA GLY A 12 -4.47 5.99 -1.97
C GLY A 12 -4.88 7.35 -2.52
N GLU A 13 -4.85 8.39 -1.68
CA GLU A 13 -5.12 9.80 -2.05
C GLU A 13 -6.44 10.01 -2.81
N THR A 14 -7.53 9.40 -2.34
CA THR A 14 -8.85 9.58 -2.99
C THR A 14 -9.61 10.81 -2.46
N TYR A 15 -10.33 11.51 -3.36
CA TYR A 15 -11.08 12.74 -3.03
C TYR A 15 -12.57 12.50 -2.80
N TRP A 16 -13.03 11.25 -2.72
CA TRP A 16 -14.46 10.90 -2.63
C TRP A 16 -15.06 11.13 -1.24
N THR A 17 -16.17 11.85 -1.18
CA THR A 17 -16.96 12.12 0.03
C THR A 17 -17.95 10.97 0.30
N GLN A 18 -18.12 10.54 1.57
CA GLN A 18 -18.96 9.44 2.10
C GLN A 18 -18.29 8.05 2.18
N ALA A 19 -18.31 7.35 3.32
CA ALA A 19 -17.88 5.93 3.37
C ALA A 19 -18.97 5.06 2.76
N GLU A 20 -18.78 4.62 1.53
CA GLU A 20 -19.74 3.74 0.89
C GLU A 20 -19.09 2.57 0.16
N GLN A 21 -19.92 1.56 -0.08
CA GLN A 21 -19.66 0.52 -1.06
C GLN A 21 -20.29 0.93 -2.38
N GLN A 22 -19.49 1.39 -3.34
CA GLN A 22 -19.98 1.71 -4.68
C GLN A 22 -19.71 0.58 -5.66
N ARG A 23 -20.69 0.22 -6.49
CA ARG A 23 -20.45 -0.60 -7.68
C ARG A 23 -20.03 0.32 -8.82
N LEU A 24 -18.80 0.19 -9.30
CA LEU A 24 -18.27 1.00 -10.41
C LEU A 24 -18.66 0.43 -11.80
N GLY A 25 -19.20 -0.79 -11.82
CA GLY A 25 -19.66 -1.49 -13.01
C GLY A 25 -20.50 -2.71 -12.65
N ILE A 26 -20.60 -3.68 -13.56
CA ILE A 26 -21.39 -4.92 -13.33
C ILE A 26 -20.71 -5.82 -12.29
N GLU A 27 -19.37 -5.83 -12.24
CA GLU A 27 -18.63 -6.89 -11.54
C GLU A 27 -17.70 -6.36 -10.42
N GLU A 28 -17.10 -5.19 -10.59
CA GLU A 28 -16.18 -4.60 -9.61
C GLU A 28 -16.88 -3.83 -8.48
N VAL A 29 -16.33 -3.92 -7.28
CA VAL A 29 -16.79 -3.18 -6.08
C VAL A 29 -15.69 -2.29 -5.57
N LEU A 30 -16.04 -1.07 -5.20
CA LEU A 30 -15.18 -0.10 -4.55
C LEU A 30 -15.61 0.08 -3.10
N LEU A 31 -14.64 -0.01 -2.19
CA LEU A 31 -14.75 0.32 -0.77
C LEU A 31 -13.89 1.55 -0.53
N TYR A 32 -14.39 2.60 0.08
CA TYR A 32 -13.59 3.79 0.38
C TYR A 32 -13.99 4.43 1.71
N SER A 33 -13.01 5.01 2.40
CA SER A 33 -13.18 5.60 3.73
C SER A 33 -13.85 6.97 3.66
N ASP A 34 -14.73 7.28 4.63
CA ASP A 34 -15.30 8.61 4.78
C ASP A 34 -14.31 9.58 5.45
N HIS A 35 -14.73 10.84 5.47
CA HIS A 35 -14.22 11.87 6.33
C HIS A 35 -15.33 12.38 7.26
N GLU A 36 -15.12 12.34 8.58
CA GLU A 36 -16.13 12.82 9.54
C GLU A 36 -16.17 14.36 9.68
N GLU A 37 -15.13 15.09 9.23
CA GLU A 37 -15.04 16.55 9.46
C GLU A 37 -15.17 17.40 8.18
N GLU A 38 -16.05 18.40 8.21
CA GLU A 38 -16.42 19.23 7.05
C GLU A 38 -15.29 20.16 6.53
N ASN A 39 -14.16 20.28 7.24
CA ASN A 39 -13.15 21.33 7.02
C ASN A 39 -11.67 20.87 6.96
N SER A 40 -11.37 19.58 6.87
CA SER A 40 -9.98 19.12 6.71
C SER A 40 -9.59 18.94 5.23
N SER A 41 -8.31 19.14 4.90
CA SER A 41 -7.78 18.98 3.55
C SER A 41 -8.04 17.57 3.03
N HIS A 42 -8.78 17.46 1.92
CA HIS A 42 -9.33 16.23 1.29
C HIS A 42 -8.32 15.16 0.81
N THR A 43 -7.13 15.03 1.40
CA THR A 43 -5.99 14.35 0.78
C THR A 43 -5.63 12.97 1.36
N GLN A 44 -6.37 12.46 2.35
CA GLN A 44 -5.90 11.35 3.20
C GLN A 44 -6.89 10.18 3.26
N ARG A 45 -7.27 9.61 2.10
CA ARG A 45 -8.27 8.52 2.03
C ARG A 45 -7.73 7.27 1.37
N VAL A 46 -8.08 6.13 1.94
CA VAL A 46 -7.82 4.81 1.35
C VAL A 46 -9.07 4.25 0.69
N ALA A 47 -8.87 3.60 -0.45
CA ALA A 47 -9.91 2.85 -1.13
C ALA A 47 -9.38 1.52 -1.65
N LEU A 48 -10.26 0.52 -1.68
CA LEU A 48 -9.99 -0.81 -2.23
C LEU A 48 -11.00 -1.13 -3.32
N MET A 49 -10.50 -1.52 -4.48
CA MET A 49 -11.29 -2.07 -5.58
C MET A 49 -11.13 -3.58 -5.63
N LEU A 50 -12.25 -4.29 -5.65
CA LEU A 50 -12.34 -5.75 -5.68
C LEU A 50 -12.88 -6.22 -7.02
N SER A 51 -12.22 -7.23 -7.60
CA SER A 51 -12.76 -8.04 -8.69
C SER A 51 -13.97 -8.87 -8.25
N LYS A 52 -14.69 -9.46 -9.20
CA LYS A 52 -15.80 -10.39 -8.92
C LYS A 52 -15.35 -11.60 -8.11
N GLU A 53 -14.19 -12.14 -8.44
CA GLU A 53 -13.60 -13.29 -7.78
C GLU A 53 -13.26 -12.94 -6.33
N ALA A 54 -12.57 -11.83 -6.10
CA ALA A 54 -12.25 -11.37 -4.75
C ALA A 54 -13.51 -11.07 -3.93
N ARG A 55 -14.53 -10.46 -4.56
CA ARG A 55 -15.84 -10.22 -3.94
C ARG A 55 -16.52 -11.52 -3.51
N SER A 56 -16.42 -12.60 -4.29
CA SER A 56 -17.04 -13.88 -3.91
C SER A 56 -16.42 -14.51 -2.66
N ALA A 57 -15.15 -14.18 -2.38
CA ALA A 57 -14.43 -14.62 -1.20
C ALA A 57 -14.48 -13.61 -0.04
N PHE A 58 -15.04 -12.42 -0.25
CA PHE A 58 -15.10 -11.36 0.76
C PHE A 58 -15.88 -11.81 2.01
N ILE A 59 -15.35 -11.49 3.19
CA ILE A 59 -15.98 -11.74 4.49
C ILE A 59 -16.50 -10.43 5.06
N GLU A 60 -15.59 -9.49 5.32
CA GLU A 60 -15.85 -8.24 6.02
C GLU A 60 -14.78 -7.19 5.66
N TRP A 61 -15.11 -5.92 5.86
CA TRP A 61 -14.17 -4.81 5.85
C TRP A 61 -14.39 -3.92 7.06
N GLU A 62 -13.34 -3.23 7.47
CA GLU A 62 -13.38 -2.23 8.53
C GLU A 62 -12.47 -1.04 8.17
N PHE A 63 -13.00 0.18 8.28
CA PHE A 63 -12.20 1.41 8.24
C PHE A 63 -11.79 1.79 9.66
N HIS A 64 -10.56 2.26 9.79
CA HIS A 64 -10.00 2.77 11.05
C HIS A 64 -9.48 4.18 10.77
N GLY A 65 -10.36 5.16 10.97
CA GLY A 65 -10.18 6.52 10.46
C GLY A 65 -10.16 6.55 8.93
N SER A 66 -9.65 7.65 8.36
CA SER A 66 -9.56 7.86 6.91
C SER A 66 -8.37 7.14 6.26
N ARG A 67 -7.38 6.72 7.07
CA ARG A 67 -6.06 6.28 6.59
C ARG A 67 -5.85 4.78 6.57
N ILE A 68 -6.74 3.98 7.16
CA ILE A 68 -6.56 2.53 7.24
C ILE A 68 -7.86 1.81 6.88
N VAL A 69 -7.73 0.82 6.00
CA VAL A 69 -8.77 -0.15 5.70
C VAL A 69 -8.22 -1.55 5.86
N LYS A 70 -8.97 -2.40 6.55
CA LYS A 70 -8.73 -3.85 6.58
C LYS A 70 -9.88 -4.55 5.87
N VAL A 71 -9.53 -5.53 5.06
CA VAL A 71 -10.48 -6.42 4.38
C VAL A 71 -10.08 -7.87 4.61
N SER A 72 -11.06 -8.70 4.95
CA SER A 72 -10.89 -10.13 5.20
C SER A 72 -11.54 -10.95 4.08
N PHE A 73 -10.84 -11.99 3.65
CA PHE A 73 -11.28 -12.92 2.61
C PHE A 73 -11.18 -14.37 3.09
N LYS A 74 -12.11 -15.21 2.62
CA LYS A 74 -12.03 -16.66 2.72
C LYS A 74 -10.94 -17.17 1.79
N THR A 75 -10.16 -18.13 2.26
CA THR A 75 -9.24 -18.87 1.40
C THR A 75 -9.80 -20.26 1.10
N LYS A 76 -9.16 -20.98 0.16
CA LYS A 76 -9.52 -22.38 -0.11
C LYS A 76 -9.27 -23.31 1.09
N LYS A 77 -8.43 -22.90 2.03
CA LYS A 77 -8.22 -23.62 3.28
C LYS A 77 -9.08 -22.98 4.35
N GLU A 78 -10.16 -23.65 4.74
CA GLU A 78 -11.23 -23.08 5.59
C GLU A 78 -10.72 -22.50 6.93
N GLU A 79 -9.65 -23.06 7.49
CA GLU A 79 -9.02 -22.60 8.73
C GLU A 79 -8.16 -21.33 8.59
N ILE A 80 -7.87 -20.91 7.36
CA ILE A 80 -7.01 -19.76 7.06
C ILE A 80 -7.87 -18.69 6.38
N THR A 81 -7.95 -17.52 7.01
CA THR A 81 -8.42 -16.32 6.33
C THR A 81 -7.24 -15.53 5.76
N MET A 82 -7.54 -14.70 4.77
CA MET A 82 -6.59 -13.74 4.22
C MET A 82 -7.04 -12.33 4.59
N ASN A 83 -6.18 -11.57 5.24
CA ASN A 83 -6.39 -10.17 5.58
C ASN A 83 -5.53 -9.30 4.67
N ILE A 84 -6.12 -8.26 4.10
CA ILE A 84 -5.41 -7.18 3.42
C ILE A 84 -5.64 -5.93 4.25
N ILE A 85 -4.57 -5.36 4.77
CA ILE A 85 -4.57 -4.05 5.43
C ILE A 85 -3.93 -3.09 4.46
N GLN A 86 -4.67 -2.08 4.00
CA GLN A 86 -4.11 -0.96 3.27
C GLN A 86 -4.09 0.25 4.19
N CYS A 87 -2.97 0.96 4.23
CA CYS A 87 -2.87 2.21 4.95
C CYS A 87 -2.06 3.27 4.20
N ASP A 88 -2.37 4.53 4.48
CA ASP A 88 -1.67 5.71 4.00
C ASP A 88 -1.00 6.42 5.19
N ALA A 89 0.33 6.31 5.28
CA ALA A 89 1.07 6.78 6.44
C ALA A 89 1.12 8.31 6.52
N PRO A 90 1.18 8.91 7.72
CA PRO A 90 1.41 10.35 7.87
C PRO A 90 2.67 10.80 7.13
N ILE A 91 2.71 12.04 6.66
CA ILE A 91 3.91 12.60 6.04
C ILE A 91 5.03 12.69 7.09
N ASN A 92 6.29 12.70 6.66
CA ASN A 92 7.42 12.71 7.60
C ASN A 92 7.46 13.99 8.45
N ASP A 93 6.89 15.09 7.96
CA ASP A 93 6.83 16.39 8.64
C ASP A 93 5.59 16.54 9.56
N SER A 94 4.71 15.53 9.62
CA SER A 94 3.65 15.48 10.63
C SER A 94 4.27 15.47 12.04
N ASN A 95 3.54 15.98 13.02
CA ASN A 95 3.98 15.92 14.41
C ASN A 95 4.07 14.46 14.90
N ASP A 96 4.83 14.24 15.96
CA ASP A 96 5.10 12.88 16.46
C ASP A 96 3.86 12.24 17.07
N ASP A 97 2.95 13.01 17.67
CA ASP A 97 1.71 12.49 18.25
C ASP A 97 0.79 11.88 17.17
N ASP A 98 0.65 12.55 16.01
CA ASP A 98 -0.12 12.06 14.86
C ASP A 98 0.50 10.78 14.29
N LYS A 99 1.84 10.71 14.23
CA LYS A 99 2.57 9.51 13.80
C LYS A 99 2.34 8.37 14.79
N ASP A 100 2.50 8.63 16.08
CA ASP A 100 2.32 7.65 17.16
C ASP A 100 0.90 7.10 17.15
N GLN A 101 -0.11 7.98 17.09
CA GLN A 101 -1.51 7.58 17.00
C GLN A 101 -1.78 6.68 15.79
N PHE A 102 -1.21 6.99 14.63
CA PHE A 102 -1.34 6.16 13.43
C PHE A 102 -0.68 4.79 13.61
N TYR A 103 0.57 4.74 14.06
CA TYR A 103 1.31 3.48 14.20
C TYR A 103 0.74 2.59 15.31
N ASP A 104 0.26 3.17 16.41
CA ASP A 104 -0.43 2.45 17.47
C ASP A 104 -1.79 1.91 17.00
N GLY A 105 -2.54 2.72 16.24
CA GLY A 105 -3.76 2.28 15.57
C GLY A 105 -3.51 1.09 14.66
N LEU A 106 -2.51 1.19 13.78
CA LEU A 106 -2.09 0.11 12.88
C LEU A 106 -1.63 -1.14 13.64
N GLN A 107 -0.85 -0.97 14.71
CA GLN A 107 -0.42 -2.05 15.59
C GLN A 107 -1.61 -2.80 16.19
N SER A 108 -2.63 -2.07 16.65
CA SER A 108 -3.83 -2.65 17.25
C SER A 108 -4.61 -3.53 16.26
N ILE A 109 -4.67 -3.13 14.98
CA ILE A 109 -5.34 -3.88 13.90
C ILE A 109 -4.54 -5.15 13.57
N ILE A 110 -3.21 -5.03 13.50
CA ILE A 110 -2.32 -6.17 13.22
C ILE A 110 -2.41 -7.24 14.31
N VAL A 111 -2.44 -6.85 15.59
CA VAL A 111 -2.54 -7.80 16.72
C VAL A 111 -3.85 -8.57 16.70
N LYS A 112 -4.94 -7.95 16.22
CA LYS A 112 -6.24 -8.62 16.05
C LYS A 112 -6.24 -9.64 14.89
N CYS A 113 -5.24 -9.62 14.01
CA CYS A 113 -5.11 -10.62 12.94
C CYS A 113 -4.39 -11.87 13.48
N PRO A 114 -5.04 -13.05 13.52
CA PRO A 114 -4.40 -14.27 13.99
C PRO A 114 -3.14 -14.63 13.19
N ARG A 115 -2.05 -15.02 13.86
CA ARG A 115 -0.78 -15.42 13.19
C ARG A 115 -0.91 -16.62 12.25
N GLN A 116 -1.99 -17.39 12.39
CA GLN A 116 -2.30 -18.50 11.49
C GLN A 116 -2.89 -18.06 10.16
N ASN A 117 -3.41 -16.84 10.09
CA ASN A 117 -3.99 -16.25 8.89
C ASN A 117 -2.92 -15.57 8.05
N LEU A 118 -3.17 -15.53 6.74
CA LEU A 118 -2.35 -14.74 5.83
C LEU A 118 -2.70 -13.27 6.05
N THR A 119 -1.69 -12.43 6.30
CA THR A 119 -1.90 -10.98 6.35
C THR A 119 -0.95 -10.32 5.37
N ILE A 120 -1.51 -9.51 4.48
CA ILE A 120 -0.79 -8.63 3.59
C ILE A 120 -1.02 -7.20 4.07
N LEU A 121 0.07 -6.47 4.27
CA LEU A 121 0.05 -5.06 4.61
C LEU A 121 0.55 -4.26 3.40
N LYS A 122 -0.30 -3.41 2.82
CA LYS A 122 0.04 -2.45 1.78
C LYS A 122 0.14 -1.07 2.45
N VAL A 123 1.33 -0.51 2.45
CA VAL A 123 1.55 0.85 2.93
C VAL A 123 1.85 1.72 1.73
N ASP A 124 1.02 2.74 1.56
CA ASP A 124 1.23 3.80 0.58
C ASP A 124 1.88 5.00 1.28
N LEU A 125 2.82 5.61 0.55
CA LEU A 125 3.42 6.92 0.73
C LEU A 125 4.08 7.20 2.09
N ASN A 126 5.26 7.81 2.05
CA ASN A 126 6.00 8.45 3.16
C ASN A 126 7.06 7.65 3.95
N PRO A 127 6.97 6.33 4.23
CA PRO A 127 8.09 5.64 4.88
C PRO A 127 9.19 5.43 3.86
N GLU A 128 10.41 5.89 4.16
CA GLU A 128 11.60 5.55 3.40
C GLU A 128 12.45 4.67 4.29
N VAL A 129 12.55 3.37 3.96
CA VAL A 129 13.26 2.38 4.79
C VAL A 129 14.75 2.30 4.40
N GLY A 130 15.17 3.00 3.35
CA GLY A 130 16.54 3.05 2.85
C GLY A 130 17.13 1.72 2.35
N MET A 131 18.44 1.69 2.08
CA MET A 131 19.14 0.47 1.62
C MET A 131 19.62 -0.45 2.75
N GLY A 132 20.03 0.12 3.88
CA GLY A 132 20.59 -0.63 5.02
C GLY A 132 19.56 -1.53 5.66
N ASN A 133 20.00 -2.70 6.16
CA ASN A 133 19.14 -3.65 6.87
C ASN A 133 19.69 -4.10 8.23
N ASN A 134 20.68 -3.39 8.76
CA ASN A 134 21.24 -3.67 10.08
C ASN A 134 20.10 -3.69 11.12
N SER A 135 20.02 -4.78 11.90
CA SER A 135 18.95 -5.06 12.88
C SER A 135 17.59 -5.48 12.30
N TYR A 136 17.47 -5.62 10.98
CA TYR A 136 16.24 -5.98 10.25
C TYR A 136 16.45 -7.10 9.22
N GLU A 137 17.56 -7.84 9.31
CA GLU A 137 17.98 -8.89 8.36
C GLU A 137 16.93 -9.98 8.19
N ASP A 138 16.15 -10.20 9.25
CA ASP A 138 15.06 -11.17 9.36
C ASP A 138 13.81 -10.83 8.54
N ILE A 139 13.65 -9.56 8.16
CA ILE A 139 12.44 -9.02 7.53
C ILE A 139 12.72 -8.29 6.22
N MET A 140 13.97 -7.94 5.92
CA MET A 140 14.34 -7.30 4.67
C MET A 140 15.80 -7.56 4.26
N ARG A 141 16.05 -7.60 2.94
CA ARG A 141 17.42 -7.68 2.39
C ARG A 141 17.93 -6.29 2.00
N GLN A 142 19.18 -6.23 1.55
CA GLN A 142 19.89 -4.99 1.18
C GLN A 142 19.57 -4.50 -0.24
N HIS A 143 18.34 -4.72 -0.71
CA HIS A 143 17.96 -4.41 -2.09
C HIS A 143 17.02 -3.21 -2.23
N GLY A 144 16.80 -2.44 -1.16
CA GLY A 144 15.99 -1.22 -1.18
C GLY A 144 16.60 -0.06 -1.97
N LEU A 145 15.93 1.10 -1.94
CA LEU A 145 16.41 2.37 -2.50
C LEU A 145 16.32 3.47 -1.45
N GLY A 146 17.18 4.50 -1.58
CA GLY A 146 17.16 5.70 -0.75
C GLY A 146 17.82 5.55 0.63
N GLU A 147 17.63 6.56 1.46
CA GLU A 147 18.02 6.59 2.86
C GLU A 147 16.81 6.32 3.77
N SER A 148 17.06 5.95 5.02
CA SER A 148 15.96 5.72 5.95
C SER A 148 15.52 7.03 6.61
N ASN A 149 14.25 7.42 6.45
CA ASN A 149 13.65 8.50 7.23
C ASN A 149 13.03 7.97 8.54
N GLU A 150 12.48 8.85 9.36
CA GLU A 150 11.91 8.51 10.66
C GLU A 150 10.69 7.58 10.52
N ASN A 151 9.79 7.90 9.58
CA ASN A 151 8.65 7.05 9.26
C ASN A 151 9.07 5.66 8.79
N GLY A 152 10.15 5.56 8.01
CA GLY A 152 10.70 4.28 7.59
C GLY A 152 11.23 3.45 8.73
N LYS A 153 11.82 4.07 9.76
CA LYS A 153 12.25 3.38 10.98
C LYS A 153 11.05 2.88 11.80
N ARG A 154 10.03 3.72 12.00
CA ARG A 154 8.77 3.34 12.68
C ARG A 154 8.10 2.17 11.98
N PHE A 155 7.99 2.23 10.66
CA PHE A 155 7.45 1.16 9.83
C PHE A 155 8.29 -0.13 9.89
N ALA A 156 9.62 -0.03 9.79
CA ALA A 156 10.50 -1.20 9.90
C ALA A 156 10.41 -1.87 11.28
N ASN A 157 10.33 -1.08 12.35
CA ASN A 157 10.12 -1.57 13.72
C ASN A 157 8.79 -2.31 13.86
N LEU A 158 7.69 -1.74 13.35
CA LEU A 158 6.37 -2.37 13.30
C LEU A 158 6.44 -3.73 12.57
N CYS A 159 7.08 -3.78 11.39
CA CYS A 159 7.24 -5.04 10.65
C CYS A 159 8.08 -6.06 11.43
N ALA A 160 9.19 -5.64 12.04
CA ALA A 160 10.09 -6.51 12.78
C ALA A 160 9.41 -7.14 14.00
N PHE A 161 8.67 -6.31 14.75
CA PHE A 161 7.93 -6.73 15.93
C PHE A 161 6.84 -7.75 15.57
N ASN A 162 6.07 -7.50 14.51
CA ASN A 162 4.95 -8.35 14.11
C ASN A 162 5.33 -9.48 13.14
N LYS A 163 6.61 -9.65 12.83
CA LYS A 163 7.12 -10.67 11.89
C LYS A 163 6.49 -10.54 10.50
N PHE A 164 6.50 -9.33 9.94
CA PHE A 164 6.23 -9.08 8.52
C PHE A 164 7.53 -8.97 7.74
N VAL A 165 7.53 -9.50 6.52
CA VAL A 165 8.65 -9.35 5.58
C VAL A 165 8.31 -8.26 4.57
N ILE A 166 9.22 -7.30 4.40
CA ILE A 166 9.08 -6.16 3.49
C ILE A 166 9.48 -6.60 2.08
N SER A 167 8.49 -6.81 1.22
CA SER A 167 8.65 -7.52 -0.05
C SER A 167 9.51 -6.81 -1.09
N GLY A 168 9.44 -5.48 -1.13
CA GLY A 168 10.15 -4.66 -2.11
C GLY A 168 11.67 -4.73 -2.02
N LYS A 169 12.19 -5.43 -1.01
CA LYS A 169 13.62 -5.71 -0.81
C LYS A 169 13.97 -7.19 -0.90
N ILE A 170 13.02 -8.11 -1.13
CA ILE A 170 13.32 -9.56 -1.23
C ILE A 170 13.86 -9.89 -2.63
N PHE A 171 13.25 -9.33 -3.67
CA PHE A 171 13.55 -9.68 -5.06
C PHE A 171 14.57 -8.72 -5.66
N LEU A 172 15.52 -9.29 -6.41
CA LEU A 172 16.46 -8.50 -7.20
C LEU A 172 15.76 -8.00 -8.46
N HIS A 173 15.47 -6.71 -8.49
CA HIS A 173 14.95 -6.03 -9.67
C HIS A 173 15.82 -4.87 -10.12
N LYS A 174 15.71 -4.53 -11.41
CA LYS A 174 16.23 -3.27 -11.95
C LYS A 174 15.61 -2.09 -11.21
N ARG A 175 16.35 -0.99 -11.05
CA ARG A 175 15.93 0.23 -10.34
C ARG A 175 14.56 0.77 -10.81
N ILE A 176 14.28 0.65 -12.12
CA ILE A 176 13.00 1.02 -12.73
C ILE A 176 11.76 0.28 -12.17
N HIS A 177 11.96 -0.91 -11.61
CA HIS A 177 10.89 -1.73 -11.02
C HIS A 177 10.83 -1.61 -9.48
N LYS A 178 11.66 -0.75 -8.88
CA LYS A 178 11.72 -0.53 -7.43
C LYS A 178 11.22 0.85 -7.01
N ALA A 179 11.62 1.89 -7.73
CA ALA A 179 11.21 3.25 -7.38
C ALA A 179 9.70 3.41 -7.58
N THR A 180 9.01 3.87 -6.55
CA THR A 180 7.57 4.17 -6.56
C THR A 180 7.31 5.67 -6.60
N TRP A 181 8.34 6.49 -6.38
CA TRP A 181 8.30 7.94 -6.49
C TRP A 181 9.55 8.45 -7.21
N VAL A 182 9.36 9.45 -8.07
CA VAL A 182 10.43 10.17 -8.77
C VAL A 182 10.18 11.66 -8.58
N SER A 183 11.23 12.42 -8.27
CA SER A 183 11.13 13.88 -8.13
C SER A 183 10.75 14.53 -9.47
N SER A 184 10.14 15.71 -9.41
CA SER A 184 9.69 16.46 -10.60
C SER A 184 10.84 16.85 -11.53
N ASN A 185 12.06 16.95 -11.00
CA ASN A 185 13.29 17.21 -11.76
C ASN A 185 14.01 15.90 -12.19
N HIS A 186 13.41 14.73 -11.96
CA HIS A 186 13.95 13.40 -12.30
C HIS A 186 15.30 13.04 -11.68
N THR A 187 15.80 13.82 -10.71
CA THR A 187 17.11 13.57 -10.08
C THR A 187 17.05 12.55 -8.95
N THR A 188 15.89 12.40 -8.32
CA THR A 188 15.72 11.62 -7.09
C THR A 188 14.63 10.58 -7.30
N GLU A 189 14.92 9.34 -6.92
CA GLU A 189 13.98 8.22 -7.01
C GLU A 189 13.93 7.50 -5.67
N ASN A 190 12.74 7.38 -5.08
CA ASN A 190 12.53 6.76 -3.77
C ASN A 190 11.54 5.61 -3.85
N GLN A 191 11.65 4.70 -2.88
CA GLN A 191 10.66 3.67 -2.62
C GLN A 191 9.84 4.10 -1.40
N THR A 192 8.58 4.41 -1.65
CA THR A 192 7.61 4.98 -0.70
C THR A 192 6.38 4.10 -0.53
N ASN A 193 6.14 3.15 -1.45
CA ASN A 193 5.05 2.19 -1.34
C ASN A 193 5.61 0.78 -1.09
N TYR A 194 5.05 0.08 -0.11
CA TYR A 194 5.52 -1.23 0.31
C TYR A 194 4.37 -2.21 0.41
N ILE A 195 4.62 -3.42 -0.09
CA ILE A 195 3.80 -4.59 0.24
C ILE A 195 4.58 -5.40 1.28
N CYS A 196 3.93 -5.85 2.33
CA CYS A 196 4.50 -6.73 3.33
C CYS A 196 3.61 -7.93 3.52
N ILE A 197 4.22 -9.06 3.88
CA ILE A 197 3.51 -10.31 4.12
C ILE A 197 3.93 -10.91 5.46
N SER A 198 3.00 -11.53 6.17
CA SER A 198 3.34 -12.26 7.39
C SER A 198 4.39 -13.35 7.10
N LYS A 199 5.44 -13.41 7.93
CA LYS A 199 6.67 -14.20 7.69
C LYS A 199 6.41 -15.69 7.45
N ARG A 200 5.36 -16.24 8.05
CA ARG A 200 4.91 -17.63 7.82
C ARG A 200 4.57 -17.90 6.35
N PHE A 201 4.06 -16.90 5.65
CA PHE A 201 3.54 -17.03 4.29
C PHE A 201 4.45 -16.40 3.23
N THR A 202 5.68 -16.01 3.59
CA THR A 202 6.63 -15.41 2.63
C THR A 202 6.87 -16.27 1.38
N ARG A 203 6.77 -17.61 1.49
CA ARG A 203 6.89 -18.52 0.35
C ARG A 203 5.75 -18.43 -0.67
N LEU A 204 4.62 -17.80 -0.32
CA LEU A 204 3.51 -17.54 -1.25
C LEU A 204 3.75 -16.30 -2.11
N MET A 205 4.76 -15.51 -1.79
CA MET A 205 5.10 -14.32 -2.55
C MET A 205 6.03 -14.71 -3.70
N GLU A 206 5.53 -14.56 -4.93
CA GLU A 206 6.29 -14.91 -6.14
C GLU A 206 7.11 -13.74 -6.68
N ASP A 207 6.55 -12.52 -6.63
CA ASP A 207 7.16 -11.32 -7.22
C ASP A 207 6.53 -10.05 -6.61
N VAL A 208 7.33 -8.99 -6.43
CA VAL A 208 6.84 -7.64 -6.10
C VAL A 208 7.61 -6.59 -6.89
N ARG A 209 6.88 -5.91 -7.78
CA ARG A 209 7.43 -4.95 -8.73
C ARG A 209 6.56 -3.71 -8.87
N THR A 210 7.21 -2.57 -8.99
CA THR A 210 6.55 -1.33 -9.42
C THR A 210 6.29 -1.40 -10.93
N ARG A 211 5.05 -1.08 -11.31
CA ARG A 211 4.67 -0.87 -12.71
C ARG A 211 4.39 0.59 -12.97
N ARG A 212 5.34 1.30 -13.60
CA ARG A 212 5.25 2.74 -13.89
C ARG A 212 4.16 3.11 -14.94
N ARG A 213 3.64 2.15 -15.71
CA ARG A 213 2.68 2.36 -16.83
C ARG A 213 1.22 1.96 -16.51
N ALA A 214 0.85 1.93 -15.23
CA ALA A 214 -0.50 1.55 -14.80
C ALA A 214 -1.30 2.79 -14.36
N ASN A 215 -1.79 3.58 -15.33
CA ASN A 215 -2.58 4.78 -15.05
C ASN A 215 -4.02 4.41 -14.65
N ILE A 216 -4.49 5.03 -13.57
CA ILE A 216 -5.93 5.22 -13.31
C ILE A 216 -6.20 6.64 -13.81
N ALA A 217 -6.99 6.81 -14.87
CA ALA A 217 -7.38 8.13 -15.34
C ALA A 217 -8.19 8.82 -14.23
N THR A 218 -7.63 9.87 -13.63
CA THR A 218 -8.34 10.76 -12.71
C THR A 218 -8.97 11.87 -13.54
N ASP A 219 -10.26 11.74 -13.86
CA ASP A 219 -10.99 12.77 -14.61
C ASP A 219 -11.27 13.98 -13.71
N HIS A 220 -10.35 14.94 -13.51
CA HIS A 220 -10.72 16.26 -12.96
C HIS A 220 -10.00 17.42 -13.65
N SER A 221 -10.74 18.07 -14.56
CA SER A 221 -10.51 19.43 -15.00
C SER A 221 -10.72 20.42 -13.83
N TYR A 222 -9.63 20.93 -13.27
CA TYR A 222 -9.36 22.34 -12.90
C TYR A 222 -8.29 22.41 -11.79
N GLY A 223 -7.13 22.98 -12.12
CA GLY A 223 -6.43 23.86 -11.18
C GLY A 223 -5.36 23.33 -10.24
N ASN A 224 -4.54 22.32 -10.62
CA ASN A 224 -3.11 22.25 -10.24
C ASN A 224 -2.42 21.07 -10.97
N PRO A 225 -1.49 21.30 -11.92
CA PRO A 225 -0.83 20.22 -12.64
C PRO A 225 0.49 19.83 -11.95
N ALA A 226 0.46 18.78 -11.12
CA ALA A 226 1.59 17.88 -10.83
C ALA A 226 1.05 16.76 -9.91
N LYS A 227 1.12 15.47 -10.22
CA LYS A 227 2.22 14.75 -10.86
C LYS A 227 1.65 13.66 -11.77
N ASP A 228 1.86 13.86 -13.05
CA ASP A 228 1.61 12.85 -14.07
C ASP A 228 2.54 11.63 -13.90
N LEU A 229 1.97 10.45 -14.10
CA LEU A 229 2.69 9.33 -14.71
C LEU A 229 2.83 9.65 -16.21
N ARG A 230 3.94 10.30 -16.59
CA ARG A 230 4.28 10.66 -17.98
C ARG A 230 5.21 9.62 -18.62
N GLU A 231 4.97 9.37 -19.90
CA GLU A 231 5.67 8.44 -20.79
C GLU A 231 6.90 9.08 -21.44
N GLU A 232 7.93 8.28 -21.72
CA GLU A 232 8.75 8.45 -22.93
C GLU A 232 8.94 7.06 -23.57
N GLU A 233 8.74 7.01 -24.89
CA GLU A 233 9.17 5.90 -25.74
C GLU A 233 10.67 6.02 -25.99
N GLN A 234 11.41 4.93 -25.80
CA GLN A 234 12.58 4.67 -26.62
C GLN A 234 12.40 3.30 -27.24
N GLU A 235 12.30 3.32 -28.58
CA GLU A 235 12.45 2.17 -29.45
C GLU A 235 13.81 1.53 -29.18
N ASP A 236 13.83 0.34 -28.59
CA ASP A 236 15.00 -0.52 -28.72
C ASP A 236 14.96 -1.12 -30.13
N SER A 237 15.73 -0.49 -31.01
CA SER A 237 16.11 -1.03 -32.31
C SER A 237 17.18 -2.10 -32.07
N ASN A 238 16.91 -3.32 -32.55
CA ASN A 238 17.78 -4.51 -32.69
C ASN A 238 18.36 -5.17 -31.43
#